data_AF-A0A1I4F5J3-F1
#
_entry.id   AF-A0A1I4F5J3-F1
#
_cell.length_a   1.000
_cell.length_b   1.000
_cell.length_c   1.000
_cell.angle_alpha   90.00
_cell.angle_beta   90.00
_cell.angle_gamma   90.00
#
_symmetry.space_group_name_H-M   'P 1'
#
loop_
_entity.id
_entity.type
_entity.pdbx_description
1 polymer ?
#
loop_
_entity_poly.entity_id
_entity_poly.type
_entity_poly.pdbx_seq_one_letter_code
_entity_poly.pdbx_strand_id
1 'polypeptide(L)'
;MNVESWITVEETPALAQAAREAIEARLARFPVAQRDAFWASIVKAYNTPYNDPVKKPAAPKPAEPAPKVELVLPEIELPAAAIASAALAAEIRAA
;
A
#
# COMPACT_ATOMS: atom_id res chain seq x y z
N MET A 1 -17.86 -10.09 25.03
CA MET A 1 -18.01 -8.64 24.73
C MET A 1 -19.01 -8.55 23.59
N ASN A 2 -20.20 -8.00 23.83
CA ASN A 2 -21.18 -7.84 22.76
C ASN A 2 -20.79 -6.55 22.02
N VAL A 3 -20.25 -6.68 20.81
CA VAL A 3 -19.94 -5.50 19.99
C VAL A 3 -21.24 -5.10 19.34
N GLU A 4 -21.93 -4.15 19.95
CA GLU A 4 -23.12 -3.56 19.31
C GLU A 4 -22.66 -2.87 18.03
N SER A 5 -23.20 -3.32 16.90
CA SER A 5 -22.96 -2.67 15.62
C SER A 5 -23.59 -1.28 15.66
N TRP A 6 -22.81 -0.27 15.28
CA TRP A 6 -23.27 1.12 15.20
C TRP A 6 -24.14 1.36 13.95
N ILE A 7 -24.36 0.32 13.15
CA ILE A 7 -25.15 0.31 11.92
C ILE A 7 -26.18 -0.81 12.05
N THR A 8 -27.45 -0.47 11.81
CA THR A 8 -28.53 -1.48 11.77
C THR A 8 -28.52 -2.26 10.46
N VAL A 9 -29.17 -3.44 10.45
CA VAL A 9 -29.26 -4.29 9.26
C VAL A 9 -30.03 -3.58 8.15
N GLU A 10 -31.03 -2.78 8.52
CA GLU A 10 -31.88 -1.98 7.66
C GLU A 10 -31.11 -0.81 7.01
N GLU A 11 -30.17 -0.19 7.73
CA GLU A 11 -29.33 0.90 7.22
C GLU A 11 -28.19 0.40 6.32
N THR A 12 -27.74 -0.84 6.54
CA THR A 12 -26.61 -1.46 5.83
C THR A 12 -26.69 -1.31 4.30
N PRO A 13 -27.79 -1.64 3.59
CA PRO A 13 -27.83 -1.51 2.13
C PRO A 13 -27.68 -0.06 1.64
N ALA A 14 -28.29 0.91 2.34
CA ALA A 14 -28.21 2.32 1.97
C ALA A 14 -26.78 2.86 2.15
N LEU A 15 -26.14 2.51 3.28
CA LEU A 15 -24.76 2.90 3.55
C LEU A 15 -23.77 2.22 2.60
N ALA A 16 -24.00 0.95 2.24
CA ALA A 16 -23.18 0.25 1.26
C ALA A 16 -23.24 0.92 -0.12
N GLN A 17 -24.43 1.34 -0.55
CA GLN A 17 -24.61 2.07 -1.82
C GLN A 17 -23.89 3.42 -1.78
N ALA A 18 -24.09 4.21 -0.72
CA ALA A 18 -23.43 5.50 -0.56
C ALA A 18 -21.90 5.38 -0.54
N ALA A 19 -21.37 4.36 0.14
CA ALA A 19 -19.94 4.06 0.15
C ALA A 19 -19.44 3.68 -1.25
N ARG A 20 -20.19 2.85 -1.99
CA ARG A 20 -19.84 2.44 -3.35
C ARG A 20 -19.74 3.65 -4.27
N GLU A 21 -20.72 4.54 -4.23
CA GLU A 21 -20.74 5.76 -5.04
C GLU A 21 -19.58 6.70 -4.72
N ALA A 22 -19.27 6.91 -3.44
CA ALA A 22 -18.14 7.72 -3.02
C ALA A 22 -16.81 7.16 -3.52
N ILE A 23 -16.64 5.83 -3.48
CA ILE A 23 -15.45 5.16 -4.00
C ILE A 23 -15.38 5.30 -5.53
N GLU A 24 -16.46 5.02 -6.25
CA GLU A 24 -16.52 5.15 -7.72
C GLU A 24 -16.21 6.58 -8.18
N ALA A 25 -16.75 7.60 -7.50
CA ALA A 25 -16.44 8.99 -7.79
C ALA A 25 -14.94 9.30 -7.65
N ARG A 26 -14.27 8.72 -6.65
CA ARG A 26 -12.82 8.88 -6.46
C ARG A 26 -12.01 8.10 -7.49
N LEU A 27 -12.52 6.95 -7.93
CA LEU A 27 -11.89 6.10 -8.93
C LEU A 27 -12.06 6.63 -10.35
N ALA A 28 -13.06 7.46 -10.62
CA ALA A 28 -13.36 8.00 -11.95
C ALA A 28 -12.18 8.72 -12.63
N ARG A 29 -11.22 9.23 -11.86
CA ARG A 29 -9.97 9.84 -12.39
C ARG A 29 -8.99 8.83 -13.00
N PHE A 30 -9.19 7.53 -12.79
CA PHE A 30 -8.31 6.48 -13.26
C PHE A 30 -8.86 5.77 -14.50
N PRO A 31 -7.98 5.21 -15.36
CA PRO A 31 -8.38 4.35 -16.46
C PRO A 31 -9.25 3.17 -15.98
N VAL A 32 -10.14 2.68 -16.85
CA VAL A 32 -11.03 1.54 -16.57
C VAL A 32 -10.27 0.35 -15.98
N ALA A 33 -9.14 -0.03 -16.61
CA ALA A 33 -8.31 -1.15 -16.16
C ALA A 33 -7.79 -1.01 -14.72
N GLN A 34 -7.49 0.21 -14.26
CA GLN A 34 -7.04 0.46 -12.88
C GLN A 34 -8.20 0.43 -11.89
N ARG A 35 -9.39 0.87 -12.30
CA ARG A 35 -10.62 0.75 -11.48
C ARG A 35 -11.01 -0.71 -11.28
N ASP A 36 -10.94 -1.52 -12.33
CA ASP A 36 -11.21 -2.95 -12.26
C ASP A 36 -10.17 -3.67 -11.38
N ALA A 37 -8.89 -3.33 -11.53
CA ALA A 37 -7.82 -3.86 -10.70
C ALA A 37 -8.03 -3.52 -9.20
N PHE A 38 -8.48 -2.31 -8.88
CA PHE A 38 -8.83 -1.92 -7.52
C PHE A 38 -9.93 -2.82 -6.95
N TRP A 39 -11.04 -3.01 -7.66
CA TRP A 39 -12.14 -3.85 -7.17
C TRP A 39 -11.76 -5.33 -7.05
N ALA A 40 -11.00 -5.85 -8.01
CA ALA A 40 -10.44 -7.19 -7.93
C ALA A 40 -9.54 -7.35 -6.68
N SER A 41 -8.77 -6.33 -6.31
CA SER A 41 -7.94 -6.35 -5.11
C SER A 41 -8.75 -6.43 -3.81
N ILE A 42 -9.89 -5.72 -3.73
CA ILE A 42 -10.78 -5.77 -2.56
C ILE A 42 -11.39 -7.17 -2.42
N VAL A 43 -11.96 -7.70 -3.50
CA VAL A 43 -12.52 -9.06 -3.51
C VAL A 43 -11.47 -10.07 -3.12
N LYS A 44 -10.25 -9.95 -3.68
CA LYS A 44 -9.14 -10.80 -3.33
C LYS A 44 -8.80 -10.68 -1.84
N ALA A 45 -8.55 -9.49 -1.32
CA ALA A 45 -8.09 -9.30 0.06
C ALA A 45 -9.09 -9.84 1.09
N TYR A 46 -10.38 -9.55 0.92
CA TYR A 46 -11.42 -10.01 1.85
C TYR A 46 -11.73 -11.50 1.73
N ASN A 47 -11.67 -12.07 0.52
CA ASN A 47 -11.91 -13.51 0.32
C ASN A 47 -10.64 -14.37 0.46
N THR A 48 -9.44 -13.78 0.55
CA THR A 48 -8.16 -14.50 0.75
C THR A 48 -8.19 -15.47 1.93
N PRO A 49 -8.72 -15.13 3.13
CA PRO A 49 -8.79 -16.09 4.22
C PRO A 49 -9.78 -17.24 3.99
N TYR A 50 -10.69 -17.12 3.01
CA TYR A 50 -11.71 -18.13 2.69
C TYR A 50 -11.45 -18.88 1.38
N ASN A 51 -10.60 -18.35 0.51
CA ASN A 51 -10.13 -19.03 -0.70
C ASN A 51 -8.95 -19.93 -0.35
N ASP A 52 -8.92 -21.14 -0.92
CA ASP A 52 -7.72 -21.96 -0.87
C ASP A 52 -6.51 -21.14 -1.34
N PRO A 53 -5.35 -21.25 -0.66
CA PRO A 53 -4.17 -20.53 -1.08
C PRO A 53 -3.88 -20.94 -2.52
N VAL A 54 -4.02 -19.98 -3.45
CA VAL A 54 -3.59 -20.17 -4.83
C VAL A 54 -2.16 -20.68 -4.73
N LYS A 55 -1.92 -21.91 -5.19
CA LYS A 55 -0.60 -22.55 -5.16
C LYS A 55 0.40 -21.49 -5.57
N LYS A 56 1.31 -21.13 -4.65
CA LYS A 56 2.30 -20.08 -4.89
C LYS A 56 2.87 -20.33 -6.30
N PRO A 57 2.88 -19.33 -7.19
CA PRO A 57 3.64 -19.46 -8.43
C PRO A 57 5.02 -19.96 -8.03
N ALA A 58 5.52 -20.99 -8.71
CA ALA A 58 6.84 -21.54 -8.43
C ALA A 58 7.82 -20.37 -8.28
N ALA A 59 8.60 -20.37 -7.20
CA ALA A 59 9.54 -19.30 -6.93
C ALA A 59 10.32 -19.00 -8.22
N PRO A 60 10.42 -17.72 -8.65
CA PRO A 60 11.17 -17.38 -9.84
C PRO A 60 12.55 -18.01 -9.70
N LYS A 61 12.98 -18.73 -10.74
CA LYS A 61 14.35 -19.28 -10.79
C LYS A 61 15.32 -18.15 -10.43
N PRO A 62 16.35 -18.41 -9.62
CA PRO A 62 17.37 -17.40 -9.34
C PRO A 62 17.81 -16.78 -10.66
N ALA A 63 17.60 -15.48 -10.81
CA ALA A 63 18.19 -14.75 -11.93
C ALA A 63 19.70 -14.91 -11.82
N GLU A 64 20.36 -15.15 -12.95
CA GLU A 64 21.82 -15.08 -13.02
C GLU A 64 22.29 -13.77 -12.37
N PRO A 65 23.41 -13.80 -11.62
CA PRO A 65 23.90 -12.62 -10.93
C PRO A 65 24.09 -11.50 -11.94
N ALA A 66 23.34 -10.41 -11.76
CA ALA A 66 23.53 -9.19 -12.53
C ALA A 66 24.99 -8.73 -12.38
N PRO A 67 25.58 -8.12 -13.44
CA PRO A 67 26.91 -7.55 -13.32
C PRO A 67 26.92 -6.55 -12.16
N LYS A 68 27.95 -6.64 -11.30
CA LYS A 68 28.16 -5.68 -10.22
C LYS A 68 28.37 -4.31 -10.83
N VAL A 69 27.37 -3.44 -10.72
CA VAL A 69 27.50 -2.02 -11.04
C VAL A 69 28.06 -1.35 -9.78
N GLU A 70 29.33 -0.98 -9.84
CA GLU A 70 29.98 -0.21 -8.78
C GLU A 70 29.51 1.25 -8.89
N LEU A 71 28.63 1.65 -7.96
CA LEU A 71 28.16 3.04 -7.86
C LEU A 71 29.27 3.87 -7.20
N VAL A 72 30.10 4.49 -8.03
CA VAL A 72 31.02 5.54 -7.57
C VAL A 72 30.18 6.80 -7.33
N LEU A 73 29.75 7.01 -6.08
CA LEU A 73 29.17 8.29 -5.68
C LEU A 73 30.29 9.34 -5.61
N PRO A 74 30.12 10.53 -6.22
CA PRO A 74 31.02 11.64 -5.96
C PRO A 74 30.90 12.04 -4.48
N GLU A 75 32.03 12.34 -3.87
CA GLU A 75 32.08 12.92 -2.53
C GLU A 75 31.50 14.34 -2.61
N ILE A 76 30.26 14.50 -2.16
CA ILE A 76 29.60 15.80 -2.11
C ILE A 76 30.00 16.44 -0.78
N GLU A 77 30.82 17.49 -0.82
CA GLU A 77 31.06 18.33 0.35
C GLU A 77 29.76 19.03 0.75
N LEU A 78 29.12 18.49 1.80
CA LEU A 78 27.92 19.08 2.37
C LEU A 78 28.32 20.30 3.23
N PRO A 79 27.67 21.46 3.06
CA PRO A 79 27.95 22.62 3.89
C PRO A 79 27.66 22.30 5.36
N ALA A 80 28.48 22.80 6.28
CA ALA A 80 28.42 22.48 7.72
C ALA A 80 27.00 22.65 8.34
N ALA A 81 26.19 23.57 7.82
CA ALA A 81 24.80 23.77 8.23
C ALA A 81 23.90 22.55 7.95
N ALA A 82 24.15 21.81 6.87
CA ALA A 82 23.42 20.59 6.54
C ALA A 82 23.78 19.44 7.50
N ILE A 83 25.05 19.37 7.93
CA ILE A 83 25.53 18.37 8.89
C ILE A 83 24.92 18.62 10.28
N ALA A 84 24.89 19.88 10.73
CA ALA A 84 24.27 20.27 12.00
C ALA A 84 22.75 19.97 12.04
N SER A 85 22.05 20.18 10.91
CA SER A 85 20.62 19.90 10.80
C SER A 85 20.30 18.41 10.85
N ALA A 86 21.16 17.57 10.25
CA ALA A 86 21.03 16.11 10.31
C ALA A 86 21.29 15.55 11.72
N ALA A 87 22.24 16.12 12.46
CA ALA A 87 22.52 15.74 13.84
C ALA A 87 21.34 16.04 14.77
N LEU A 88 20.76 17.24 14.66
CA LEU A 88 19.57 17.63 15.44
C LEU A 88 18.36 16.73 15.14
N ALA A 89 18.16 16.37 13.87
CA ALA A 89 17.08 15.47 13.47
C ALA A 89 17.28 14.04 14.00
N ALA A 90 18.53 13.60 14.18
CA ALA A 90 18.84 12.30 14.78
C ALA A 90 18.57 12.27 16.28
N GLU A 91 18.88 13.35 17.01
CA GLU A 91 18.62 13.46 18.45
C GLU A 91 17.11 13.49 18.76
N ILE A 92 16.31 14.23 17.98
CA ILE A 92 14.84 14.26 18.14
C ILE A 92 14.21 12.86 17.97
N ARG A 93 14.83 12.00 17.15
CA ARG A 93 14.31 10.66 16.86
C ARG A 93 14.71 9.61 17.91
N ALA A 94 15.65 9.93 18.78
CA ALA A 94 16.15 9.05 19.83
C ALA A 94 15.54 9.35 21.23
N ALA A 95 14.68 10.38 21.33
CA ALA A 95 13.99 10.81 22.55
C ALA A 95 12.57 10.25 22.66
#